data_AF-A0A1V2TBR6-F1
#
_entry.id   AF-A0A1V2TBR6-F1
#
_cell.length_a   1.000
_cell.length_b   1.000
_cell.length_c   1.000
_cell.angle_alpha   90.00
_cell.angle_beta   90.00
_cell.angle_gamma   90.00
#
_symmetry.space_group_name_H-M   'P 1'
#
loop_
_entity.id
_entity.type
_entity.pdbx_description
1 polymer ?
#
loop_
_entity_poly.entity_id
_entity_poly.type
_entity_poly.pdbx_seq_one_letter_code
_entity_poly.pdbx_strand_id
1 'polypeptide(L)'
;MQRVFVSHVLNGYDDGTTVVMDYVGFPAFHPDRRYGPAADGPPTLRRVSVDLHDGRIREQVIDERALEFPRLDDALVSRRHRFGYSCCAEDFVRAYVPDHARLPDSAFSNVLIKHDLDAGRRELHRFPRGAAVGEPVFVAREGARAEDDGYILAYVHNPERGAAALVILAAQDFGGRPLAAIHLPARVPLGFHGNWIPTTPG
;
A
#
# COMPACT_ATOMS: atom_id res chain seq x y z
N MET A 1 0.47 26.44 8.38
CA MET A 1 0.84 25.02 8.22
C MET A 1 -0.45 24.25 8.00
N GLN A 2 -0.59 23.57 6.85
CA GLN A 2 -1.76 22.72 6.61
C GLN A 2 -1.67 21.51 7.55
N ARG A 3 -2.82 21.08 8.11
CA ARG A 3 -2.87 19.89 8.96
C ARG A 3 -2.83 18.65 8.06
N VAL A 4 -1.92 17.72 8.35
CA VAL A 4 -1.88 16.40 7.72
C VAL A 4 -1.97 15.35 8.82
N PHE A 5 -2.63 14.25 8.53
CA PHE A 5 -2.53 13.05 9.36
C PHE A 5 -1.74 12.01 8.59
N VAL A 6 -0.63 11.58 9.17
CA VAL A 6 0.20 10.51 8.67
C VAL A 6 -0.41 9.19 9.12
N SER A 7 -0.75 8.33 8.16
CA SER A 7 -1.26 6.99 8.39
C SER A 7 -0.11 5.98 8.28
N HIS A 8 -0.12 5.09 7.29
CA HIS A 8 0.96 4.14 7.08
C HIS A 8 2.18 4.76 6.39
N VAL A 9 3.37 4.33 6.80
CA VAL A 9 4.65 4.74 6.22
C VAL A 9 5.07 3.68 5.20
N LEU A 10 5.39 4.10 3.98
CA LEU A 10 6.03 3.22 3.00
C LEU A 10 7.45 2.92 3.47
N ASN A 11 8.29 3.95 3.64
CA ASN A 11 9.64 3.82 4.15
C ASN A 11 10.18 5.18 4.63
N GLY A 12 11.30 5.18 5.34
CA GLY A 12 12.06 6.41 5.61
C GLY A 12 13.56 6.12 5.74
N TYR A 13 14.40 7.00 5.21
CA TYR A 13 15.85 6.78 5.11
C TYR A 13 16.63 8.10 5.13
N ASP A 14 17.92 8.01 5.47
CA ASP A 14 18.86 9.13 5.39
C ASP A 14 19.47 9.22 3.98
N ASP A 15 19.51 10.43 3.43
CA ASP A 15 20.16 10.80 2.17
C ASP A 15 21.10 11.99 2.43
N GLY A 16 22.33 11.68 2.85
CA GLY A 16 23.31 12.67 3.28
C GLY A 16 22.83 13.45 4.51
N THR A 17 22.58 14.75 4.34
CA THR A 17 22.02 15.63 5.39
C THR A 17 20.50 15.75 5.32
N THR A 18 19.82 14.97 4.47
CA THR A 18 18.37 15.00 4.31
C THR A 18 17.74 13.71 4.84
N VAL A 19 16.71 13.82 5.67
CA VAL A 19 15.86 12.67 6.02
C VAL A 19 14.69 12.62 5.05
N VAL A 20 14.46 11.49 4.39
CA VAL A 20 13.35 11.27 3.47
C VAL A 20 12.36 10.29 4.09
N MET A 21 11.06 10.58 4.01
CA MET A 21 10.01 9.66 4.41
C MET A 21 8.89 9.64 3.36
N ASP A 22 8.55 8.45 2.90
CA ASP A 22 7.40 8.19 2.05
C ASP A 22 6.27 7.62 2.89
N TYR A 23 5.09 8.21 2.79
CA TYR A 23 3.97 7.88 3.66
C TYR A 23 2.63 8.13 2.98
N VAL A 24 1.60 7.46 3.49
CA VAL A 24 0.21 7.71 3.12
C VAL A 24 -0.37 8.74 4.08
N GLY A 25 -0.80 9.87 3.53
CA GLY A 25 -1.32 11.00 4.30
C GLY A 25 -2.73 11.40 3.90
N PHE A 26 -3.52 11.79 4.90
CA PHE A 26 -4.84 12.40 4.72
C PHE A 26 -4.74 13.92 4.82
N PRO A 27 -5.38 14.67 3.90
CA PRO A 27 -5.56 16.10 4.09
C PRO A 27 -6.51 16.29 5.27
N ALA A 28 -5.96 16.74 6.40
CA ALA A 28 -6.62 16.99 7.69
C ALA A 28 -7.58 15.89 8.19
N PHE A 29 -7.18 15.25 9.29
CA PHE A 29 -8.00 14.23 9.98
C PHE A 29 -8.59 14.82 11.25
N HIS A 30 -9.91 14.71 11.40
CA HIS A 30 -10.64 15.30 12.50
C HIS A 30 -11.50 14.24 13.18
N PRO A 31 -11.57 14.22 14.53
CA PRO A 31 -12.52 13.37 15.23
C PRO A 31 -13.94 13.90 15.01
N ASP A 32 -14.74 13.25 14.16
CA ASP A 32 -16.19 13.49 14.15
C ASP A 32 -16.81 12.68 15.29
N ARG A 33 -17.20 13.38 16.36
CA ARG A 33 -17.79 12.79 17.57
C ARG A 33 -19.10 12.03 17.29
N ARG A 34 -19.71 12.19 16.12
CA ARG A 34 -20.97 11.54 15.75
C ARG A 34 -20.79 10.30 14.86
N TYR A 35 -19.71 10.24 14.07
CA TYR A 35 -19.54 9.19 13.05
C TYR A 35 -18.14 8.54 13.04
N GLY A 36 -17.24 8.84 13.98
CA GLY A 36 -15.86 8.33 13.95
C GLY A 36 -14.89 9.29 13.27
N PRO A 37 -13.61 8.94 13.08
CA PRO A 37 -12.69 9.84 12.42
C PRO A 37 -13.07 10.12 10.97
N ALA A 38 -12.90 11.38 10.54
CA ALA A 38 -13.16 11.83 9.18
C ALA A 38 -11.94 12.58 8.62
N ALA A 39 -11.78 12.57 7.30
CA ALA A 39 -10.75 13.31 6.59
C ALA A 39 -11.36 14.20 5.50
N ASP A 40 -10.73 15.33 5.21
CA ASP A 40 -11.19 16.29 4.19
C ASP A 40 -10.92 15.81 2.74
N GLY A 41 -10.33 14.62 2.58
CA GLY A 41 -10.01 14.01 1.30
C GLY A 41 -9.40 12.61 1.44
N PRO A 42 -9.10 11.94 0.32
CA PRO A 42 -8.60 10.57 0.32
C PRO A 42 -7.17 10.45 0.87
N PRO A 43 -6.75 9.24 1.30
CA PRO A 43 -5.37 8.96 1.60
C PRO A 43 -4.54 8.95 0.32
N THR A 44 -3.38 9.63 0.33
CA THR A 44 -2.52 9.80 -0.84
C THR A 44 -1.07 9.48 -0.51
N LEU A 45 -0.33 8.90 -1.45
CA LEU A 45 1.11 8.65 -1.27
C LEU A 45 1.88 9.95 -1.39
N ARG A 46 2.72 10.24 -0.40
CA ARG A 46 3.46 11.50 -0.25
C ARG A 46 4.90 11.23 0.14
N ARG A 47 5.78 12.15 -0.22
CA ARG A 47 7.16 12.23 0.24
C ARG A 47 7.35 13.49 1.05
N VAL A 48 7.97 13.37 2.21
CA VAL A 48 8.54 14.52 2.93
C VAL A 48 10.06 14.38 2.99
N SER A 49 10.76 15.50 2.81
CA SER A 49 12.20 15.60 2.94
C SER A 49 12.55 16.71 3.92
N VAL A 50 13.39 16.42 4.90
CA VAL A 50 13.83 17.36 5.94
C VAL A 50 15.34 17.54 5.82
N ASP A 51 15.77 18.74 5.42
CA ASP A 51 17.19 19.11 5.39
C ASP A 51 17.65 19.45 6.81
N LEU A 52 18.60 18.69 7.34
CA LEU A 52 19.11 18.83 8.70
C LEU A 52 20.08 20.01 8.87
N HIS A 53 20.59 20.59 7.77
CA HIS A 53 21.48 21.73 7.85
C HIS A 53 20.73 23.02 8.18
N ASP A 54 19.59 23.27 7.52
CA ASP A 54 18.83 24.51 7.69
C ASP A 54 17.36 24.32 8.12
N GLY A 55 16.94 23.07 8.36
CA GLY A 55 15.61 22.72 8.84
C GLY A 55 14.51 22.84 7.78
N ARG A 56 14.85 23.00 6.49
CA ARG A 56 13.85 23.09 5.43
C ARG A 56 13.11 21.77 5.25
N ILE A 57 11.79 21.87 5.19
CA ILE A 57 10.89 20.75 4.91
C ILE A 57 10.32 20.93 3.50
N ARG A 58 10.39 19.88 2.67
CA ARG A 58 9.74 19.80 1.36
C ARG A 58 8.76 18.64 1.38
N GLU A 59 7.55 18.86 0.89
CA GLU A 59 6.54 17.82 0.73
C GLU A 59 6.14 17.71 -0.74
N GLN A 60 5.93 16.48 -1.21
CA GLN A 60 5.48 16.17 -2.55
C GLN A 60 4.39 15.11 -2.49
N VAL A 61 3.30 15.31 -3.23
CA VAL A 61 2.33 14.24 -3.50
C VAL A 61 2.88 13.38 -4.65
N ILE A 62 3.07 12.09 -4.39
CA ILE A 62 3.54 11.10 -5.38
C ILE A 62 2.35 10.58 -6.19
N ASP A 63 1.23 10.28 -5.53
CA ASP A 63 0.00 9.81 -6.19
C ASP A 63 -1.23 10.36 -5.49
N GLU A 64 -2.13 10.96 -6.26
CA GLU A 64 -3.40 11.54 -5.78
C GLU A 64 -4.53 10.51 -5.66
N ARG A 65 -4.32 9.26 -6.11
CA ARG A 65 -5.30 8.19 -5.90
C ARG A 65 -5.49 7.89 -4.42
N ALA A 66 -6.72 7.55 -4.06
CA ALA A 66 -7.04 6.97 -2.77
C ALA A 66 -6.36 5.61 -2.61
N LEU A 67 -5.25 5.55 -1.90
CA LEU A 67 -4.46 4.35 -1.70
C LEU A 67 -4.01 4.22 -0.25
N GLU A 68 -3.76 2.99 0.17
CA GLU A 68 -3.28 2.66 1.50
C GLU A 68 -2.48 1.35 1.48
N PHE A 69 -1.98 0.96 2.65
CA PHE A 69 -1.19 -0.24 2.89
C PHE A 69 0.05 -0.32 1.99
N PRO A 70 0.91 0.72 2.03
CA PRO A 70 2.13 0.75 1.26
C PRO A 70 3.12 -0.30 1.77
N ARG A 71 3.80 -0.99 0.84
CA ARG A 71 4.82 -2.00 1.10
C ARG A 71 5.97 -1.84 0.12
N LEU A 72 7.15 -2.32 0.50
CA LEU A 72 8.32 -2.39 -0.36
C LEU A 72 9.04 -3.74 -0.16
N ASP A 73 10.21 -3.89 -0.76
CA ASP A 73 11.13 -4.95 -0.36
C ASP A 73 11.61 -4.72 1.09
N ASP A 74 11.26 -5.64 1.98
CA ASP A 74 11.60 -5.56 3.41
C ASP A 74 13.12 -5.50 3.64
N ALA A 75 13.95 -5.98 2.70
CA ALA A 75 15.41 -5.85 2.75
C ALA A 75 15.92 -4.40 2.64
N LEU A 76 15.06 -3.48 2.18
CA LEU A 76 15.34 -2.05 2.02
C LEU A 76 14.62 -1.16 3.04
N VAL A 77 13.99 -1.75 4.06
CA VAL A 77 13.49 -0.96 5.19
C VAL A 77 14.62 -0.12 5.76
N SER A 78 14.35 1.17 5.95
CA SER A 78 15.32 2.17 6.39
C SER A 78 16.47 2.45 5.43
N ARG A 79 16.35 2.08 4.16
CA ARG A 79 17.31 2.36 3.08
C ARG A 79 16.64 3.03 1.89
N ARG A 80 17.45 3.65 1.02
CA ARG A 80 16.96 4.18 -0.25
C ARG A 80 16.31 3.04 -1.05
N HIS A 81 15.12 3.29 -1.55
CA HIS A 81 14.32 2.36 -2.32
C HIS A 81 13.77 3.07 -3.58
N ARG A 82 13.49 2.29 -4.61
CA ARG A 82 12.92 2.76 -5.88
C ARG A 82 11.46 2.34 -6.03
N PHE A 83 11.07 1.18 -5.51
CA PHE A 83 9.75 0.61 -5.73
C PHE A 83 8.90 0.58 -4.46
N GLY A 84 7.61 0.85 -4.64
CA GLY A 84 6.59 0.70 -3.61
C GLY A 84 5.34 0.03 -4.19
N TYR A 85 4.58 -0.66 -3.35
CA TYR A 85 3.39 -1.40 -3.71
C TYR A 85 2.25 -1.02 -2.77
N SER A 86 1.04 -0.83 -3.28
CA SER A 86 -0.12 -0.49 -2.45
C SER A 86 -1.42 -1.01 -3.08
N CYS A 87 -2.51 -0.95 -2.32
CA CYS A 87 -3.86 -1.17 -2.84
C CYS A 87 -4.64 0.15 -2.87
N CYS A 88 -5.52 0.36 -3.85
CA CYS A 88 -6.42 1.52 -3.77
C CYS A 88 -7.52 1.25 -2.74
N ALA A 89 -7.76 2.22 -1.86
CA ALA A 89 -8.61 2.12 -0.68
C ALA A 89 -9.60 3.30 -0.63
N GLU A 90 -10.51 3.36 -1.62
CA GLU A 90 -11.34 4.53 -1.92
C GLU A 90 -12.28 4.94 -0.77
N ASP A 91 -12.96 3.98 -0.14
CA ASP A 91 -13.87 4.25 0.99
C ASP A 91 -13.23 3.98 2.37
N PHE A 92 -11.90 3.83 2.45
CA PHE A 92 -11.21 3.44 3.68
C PHE A 92 -11.52 4.33 4.89
N VAL A 93 -11.59 5.65 4.70
CA VAL A 93 -11.95 6.61 5.77
C VAL A 93 -13.38 6.44 6.22
N ARG A 94 -14.31 6.21 5.27
CA ARG A 94 -15.74 6.01 5.57
C ARG A 94 -15.98 4.70 6.32
N ALA A 95 -15.02 3.78 6.29
CA ALA A 95 -15.09 2.52 7.01
C ALA A 95 -14.63 2.61 8.47
N TYR A 96 -14.09 3.75 8.93
CA TYR A 96 -13.85 4.00 10.37
C TYR A 96 -15.10 4.42 11.16
N VAL A 97 -16.27 4.40 10.54
CA VAL A 97 -17.60 4.66 11.14
C VAL A 97 -17.99 3.46 12.04
N PRO A 98 -18.69 3.64 13.18
CA PRO A 98 -18.36 3.03 14.49
C PRO A 98 -18.50 1.50 14.63
N ASP A 99 -18.88 0.77 13.59
CA ASP A 99 -18.95 -0.69 13.63
C ASP A 99 -17.62 -1.30 13.13
N HIS A 100 -16.60 -1.17 13.98
CA HIS A 100 -15.21 -1.59 13.73
C HIS A 100 -15.01 -3.11 13.52
N ALA A 101 -16.07 -3.92 13.53
CA ALA A 101 -15.94 -5.37 13.48
C ALA A 101 -15.52 -5.90 12.10
N ARG A 102 -15.90 -5.24 11.01
CA ARG A 102 -15.56 -5.64 9.62
C ARG A 102 -15.58 -4.45 8.67
N LEU A 103 -14.46 -4.19 7.98
CA LEU A 103 -14.45 -3.29 6.84
C LEU A 103 -15.36 -3.85 5.73
N PRO A 104 -16.28 -3.04 5.15
CA PRO A 104 -17.07 -3.45 3.99
C PRO A 104 -16.14 -3.63 2.79
N ASP A 105 -16.53 -4.48 1.84
CA ASP A 105 -15.69 -4.71 0.65
C ASP A 105 -15.49 -3.43 -0.18
N SER A 106 -16.39 -2.45 -0.10
CA SER A 106 -16.23 -1.15 -0.74
C SER A 106 -15.07 -0.32 -0.19
N ALA A 107 -14.57 -0.63 1.03
CA ALA A 107 -13.44 0.08 1.63
C ALA A 107 -12.15 -0.08 0.79
N PHE A 108 -12.05 -1.17 0.02
CA PHE A 108 -10.95 -1.44 -0.89
C PHE A 108 -11.47 -1.57 -2.31
N SER A 109 -10.68 -1.13 -3.27
CA SER A 109 -10.98 -1.35 -4.68
C SER A 109 -10.46 -2.71 -5.16
N ASN A 110 -10.62 -2.97 -6.45
CA ASN A 110 -10.05 -4.11 -7.17
C ASN A 110 -8.66 -3.82 -7.77
N VAL A 111 -7.90 -2.85 -7.24
CA VAL A 111 -6.66 -2.37 -7.88
C VAL A 111 -5.46 -2.42 -6.92
N LEU A 112 -4.38 -3.04 -7.39
CA LEU A 112 -3.03 -2.85 -6.83
C LEU A 112 -2.25 -1.86 -7.67
N ILE A 113 -1.34 -1.13 -7.03
CA ILE A 113 -0.44 -0.16 -7.66
C ILE A 113 1.01 -0.56 -7.34
N LYS A 114 1.88 -0.48 -8.35
CA LYS A 114 3.33 -0.43 -8.20
C LYS A 114 3.80 0.96 -8.58
N HIS A 115 4.59 1.59 -7.73
CA HIS A 115 5.25 2.87 -7.99
C HIS A 115 6.73 2.63 -8.31
N ASP A 116 7.22 3.24 -9.39
CA ASP A 116 8.65 3.43 -9.67
C ASP A 116 8.98 4.89 -9.35
N LEU A 117 9.49 5.11 -8.14
CA LEU A 117 9.69 6.43 -7.54
C LEU A 117 10.85 7.20 -8.19
N ASP A 118 11.85 6.49 -8.71
CA ASP A 118 12.96 7.12 -9.45
C ASP A 118 12.48 7.58 -10.83
N ALA A 119 11.64 6.79 -11.51
CA ALA A 119 11.12 7.14 -12.83
C ALA A 119 9.88 8.05 -12.79
N GLY A 120 9.26 8.25 -11.62
CA GLY A 120 8.01 8.98 -11.47
C GLY A 120 6.84 8.32 -12.19
N ARG A 121 6.84 6.99 -12.30
CA ARG A 121 5.82 6.20 -13.02
C ARG A 121 5.13 5.20 -12.11
N ARG A 122 4.03 4.65 -12.60
CA ARG A 122 3.24 3.64 -11.90
C ARG A 122 2.65 2.62 -12.86
N GLU A 123 2.50 1.41 -12.36
CA GLU A 123 1.83 0.30 -13.02
C GLU A 123 0.63 -0.14 -12.18
N LEU A 124 -0.42 -0.63 -12.83
CA LEU A 124 -1.66 -1.03 -12.17
C LEU A 124 -1.98 -2.48 -12.50
N HIS A 125 -2.34 -3.25 -11.47
CA HIS A 125 -2.97 -4.54 -11.65
C HIS A 125 -4.44 -4.42 -11.27
N ARG A 126 -5.35 -4.76 -12.19
CA ARG A 126 -6.80 -4.65 -11.98
C ARG A 126 -7.45 -6.03 -11.96
N PHE A 127 -8.05 -6.37 -10.83
CA PHE A 127 -8.87 -7.57 -10.67
C PHE A 127 -10.26 -7.39 -11.31
N PRO A 128 -11.06 -8.46 -11.47
CA PRO A 128 -12.42 -8.36 -11.98
C PRO A 128 -13.26 -7.32 -11.22
N ARG A 129 -14.23 -6.72 -11.92
CA ARG A 129 -15.11 -5.69 -11.34
C ARG A 129 -15.82 -6.25 -10.10
N GLY A 130 -15.85 -5.45 -9.02
CA GLY A 130 -16.50 -5.82 -7.77
C GLY A 130 -15.65 -6.69 -6.83
N ALA A 131 -14.49 -7.18 -7.29
CA ALA A 131 -13.50 -7.75 -6.38
C ALA A 131 -12.96 -6.67 -5.43
N ALA A 132 -12.43 -7.10 -4.30
CA ALA A 132 -11.69 -6.24 -3.39
C ALA A 132 -10.33 -6.87 -3.08
N VAL A 133 -9.25 -6.10 -3.17
CA VAL A 133 -7.89 -6.57 -2.87
C VAL A 133 -7.33 -5.84 -1.65
N GLY A 134 -6.74 -6.59 -0.72
CA GLY A 134 -6.10 -6.05 0.48
C GLY A 134 -4.63 -5.69 0.28
N GLU A 135 -3.92 -5.52 1.40
CA GLU A 135 -2.48 -5.22 1.43
C GLU A 135 -1.67 -6.20 0.54
N PRO A 136 -0.85 -5.69 -0.40
CA PRO A 136 0.10 -6.50 -1.14
C PRO A 136 1.37 -6.75 -0.32
N VAL A 137 1.92 -7.96 -0.35
CA VAL A 137 3.22 -8.28 0.26
C VAL A 137 4.23 -8.60 -0.82
N PHE A 138 5.38 -7.93 -0.81
CA PHE A 138 6.51 -8.28 -1.68
C PHE A 138 7.28 -9.46 -1.11
N VAL A 139 7.69 -10.37 -1.99
CA VAL A 139 8.56 -11.50 -1.67
C VAL A 139 9.65 -11.59 -2.71
N ALA A 140 10.90 -11.33 -2.31
CA ALA A 140 12.05 -11.44 -3.19
C ALA A 140 12.19 -12.87 -3.75
N ARG A 141 12.58 -12.98 -5.02
CA ARG A 141 13.04 -14.25 -5.59
C ARG A 141 14.36 -14.64 -4.92
N GLU A 142 14.59 -15.94 -4.75
CA GLU A 142 15.92 -16.42 -4.36
C GLU A 142 16.99 -15.96 -5.37
N GLY A 143 18.05 -15.32 -4.87
CA GLY A 143 19.12 -14.78 -5.70
C GLY A 143 18.75 -13.52 -6.48
N ALA A 144 17.66 -12.84 -6.12
CA ALA A 144 17.24 -11.57 -6.71
C ALA A 144 18.38 -10.55 -6.72
N ARG A 145 18.55 -9.85 -7.84
CA ARG A 145 19.54 -8.77 -7.99
C ARG A 145 18.92 -7.40 -8.21
N ALA A 146 17.71 -7.37 -8.75
CA ALA A 146 16.94 -6.15 -8.89
C ALA A 146 15.95 -6.05 -7.72
N GLU A 147 15.68 -4.82 -7.29
CA GLU A 147 14.78 -4.52 -6.16
C GLU A 147 13.35 -5.05 -6.37
N ASP A 148 12.89 -5.18 -7.62
CA ASP A 148 11.57 -5.72 -7.96
C ASP A 148 11.63 -7.16 -8.52
N ASP A 149 12.76 -7.86 -8.44
CA ASP A 149 12.86 -9.26 -8.85
C ASP A 149 12.25 -10.18 -7.80
N GLY A 150 10.93 -10.33 -7.89
CA GLY A 150 10.17 -11.11 -6.93
C GLY A 150 8.69 -11.19 -7.27
N TYR A 151 7.92 -11.41 -6.23
CA TYR A 151 6.51 -11.71 -6.30
C TYR A 151 5.71 -10.74 -5.45
N ILE A 152 4.49 -10.44 -5.88
CA ILE A 152 3.49 -9.75 -5.07
C ILE A 152 2.39 -10.72 -4.69
N LEU A 153 2.18 -10.88 -3.40
CA LEU A 153 1.15 -11.72 -2.82
C LEU A 153 0.03 -10.84 -2.28
N ALA A 154 -1.22 -11.11 -2.64
CA ALA A 154 -2.36 -10.38 -2.09
C ALA A 154 -3.60 -11.26 -1.98
N TYR A 155 -4.39 -11.07 -0.93
CA TYR A 155 -5.73 -11.67 -0.85
C TYR A 155 -6.72 -10.84 -1.67
N VAL A 156 -7.45 -11.53 -2.54
CA VAL A 156 -8.49 -10.94 -3.39
C VAL A 156 -9.83 -11.59 -3.06
N HIS A 157 -10.79 -10.80 -2.60
CA HIS A 157 -12.16 -11.22 -2.43
C HIS A 157 -12.87 -11.27 -3.79
N ASN A 158 -13.49 -12.40 -4.11
CA ASN A 158 -14.39 -12.55 -5.25
C ASN A 158 -15.84 -12.56 -4.76
N PRO A 159 -16.65 -11.53 -5.10
CA PRO A 159 -18.03 -11.42 -4.62
C PRO A 159 -18.96 -12.48 -5.22
N GLU A 160 -18.71 -12.95 -6.45
CA GLU A 160 -19.52 -13.98 -7.11
C GLU A 160 -19.40 -15.34 -6.38
N ARG A 161 -18.21 -15.63 -5.85
CA ARG A 161 -17.95 -16.84 -5.07
C ARG A 161 -18.18 -16.67 -3.57
N GLY A 162 -18.32 -15.45 -3.07
CA GLY A 162 -18.32 -15.17 -1.63
C GLY A 162 -17.03 -15.63 -0.92
N ALA A 163 -15.92 -15.74 -1.65
CA ALA A 163 -14.68 -16.38 -1.18
C ALA A 163 -13.44 -15.65 -1.68
N ALA A 164 -12.30 -15.87 -1.04
CA ALA A 164 -11.04 -15.25 -1.40
C ALA A 164 -10.17 -16.16 -2.29
N ALA A 165 -9.15 -15.55 -2.89
CA ALA A 165 -7.97 -16.24 -3.40
C ALA A 165 -6.71 -15.50 -2.94
N LEU A 166 -5.64 -16.24 -2.66
CA LEU A 166 -4.30 -15.66 -2.57
C LEU A 166 -3.72 -15.61 -3.99
N VAL A 167 -3.52 -14.41 -4.51
CA VAL A 167 -2.98 -14.18 -5.85
C VAL A 167 -1.49 -13.93 -5.77
N ILE A 168 -0.74 -14.47 -6.73
CA ILE A 168 0.70 -14.27 -6.89
C ILE A 168 0.96 -13.60 -8.24
N LEU A 169 1.50 -12.38 -8.22
CA LEU A 169 1.93 -11.63 -9.40
C LEU A 169 3.45 -11.64 -9.52
N ALA A 170 3.98 -11.54 -10.74
CA ALA A 170 5.38 -11.16 -10.93
C ALA A 170 5.51 -9.64 -10.71
N ALA A 171 6.41 -9.20 -9.83
CA ALA A 171 6.58 -7.77 -9.58
C ALA A 171 7.12 -6.99 -10.80
N GLN A 172 7.85 -7.66 -11.70
CA GLN A 172 8.35 -7.07 -12.96
C GLN A 172 7.35 -7.09 -14.13
N ASP A 173 6.30 -7.92 -14.06
CA ASP A 173 5.17 -7.91 -15.00
C ASP A 173 3.88 -7.61 -14.23
N PHE A 174 3.89 -6.45 -13.55
CA PHE A 174 2.91 -6.14 -12.51
C PHE A 174 1.48 -6.04 -13.07
N GLY A 175 1.33 -5.40 -14.23
CA GLY A 175 0.05 -5.30 -14.94
C GLY A 175 -0.35 -6.59 -15.68
N GLY A 176 0.52 -7.60 -15.70
CA GLY A 176 0.33 -8.87 -16.38
C GLY A 176 -0.68 -9.79 -15.69
N ARG A 177 -0.80 -11.02 -16.22
CA ARG A 177 -1.67 -12.04 -15.61
C ARG A 177 -1.02 -12.59 -14.34
N PRO A 178 -1.80 -12.96 -13.31
CA PRO A 178 -1.24 -13.67 -12.17
C PRO A 178 -0.50 -14.94 -12.57
N LEU A 179 0.65 -15.17 -11.94
CA LEU A 179 1.41 -16.42 -12.07
C LEU A 179 0.63 -17.59 -11.46
N ALA A 180 -0.07 -17.32 -10.35
CA ALA A 180 -0.90 -18.29 -9.66
C ALA A 180 -2.04 -17.61 -8.90
N ALA A 181 -3.11 -18.38 -8.66
CA ALA A 181 -4.19 -18.04 -7.74
C ALA A 181 -4.54 -19.27 -6.90
N ILE A 182 -4.38 -19.17 -5.58
CA ILE A 182 -4.74 -20.23 -4.64
C ILE A 182 -6.14 -19.92 -4.14
N HIS A 183 -7.12 -20.66 -4.64
CA HIS A 183 -8.52 -20.46 -4.29
C HIS A 183 -8.81 -20.97 -2.88
N LEU A 184 -9.38 -20.09 -2.05
CA LEU A 184 -9.85 -20.46 -0.72
C LEU A 184 -11.35 -20.81 -0.78
N PRO A 185 -11.82 -21.70 0.10
CA PRO A 185 -13.23 -22.09 0.17
C PRO A 185 -14.09 -21.06 0.94
N ALA A 186 -13.48 -20.04 1.55
CA ALA A 186 -14.16 -19.08 2.40
C ALA A 186 -13.64 -17.65 2.17
N ARG A 187 -14.36 -16.67 2.76
CA ARG A 187 -13.93 -15.28 2.80
C ARG A 187 -12.74 -15.13 3.76
N VAL A 188 -11.70 -14.45 3.28
CA VAL A 188 -10.72 -13.79 4.13
C VAL A 188 -11.20 -12.36 4.25
N PRO A 189 -11.59 -11.87 5.44
CA PRO A 189 -11.91 -10.46 5.61
C PRO A 189 -10.77 -9.60 5.12
N LEU A 190 -11.08 -8.44 4.55
CA LEU A 190 -10.08 -7.43 4.26
C LEU A 190 -9.44 -7.04 5.60
N GLY A 191 -8.30 -7.67 5.85
CA GLY A 191 -7.52 -7.53 7.06
C GLY A 191 -6.56 -6.36 6.92
N PHE A 192 -5.88 -6.04 8.02
CA PHE A 192 -4.95 -4.92 8.06
C PHE A 192 -3.58 -5.32 7.50
N HIS A 193 -2.81 -6.10 8.27
CA HIS A 193 -1.42 -6.37 7.94
C HIS A 193 -1.06 -7.86 7.91
N GLY A 194 -0.17 -8.23 7.01
CA GLY A 194 0.52 -9.51 6.96
C GLY A 194 2.01 -9.33 6.71
N ASN A 195 2.81 -10.35 6.99
CA ASN A 195 4.24 -10.35 6.67
C ASN A 195 4.64 -11.71 6.08
N TRP A 196 5.61 -11.68 5.18
CA TRP A 196 6.28 -12.89 4.72
C TRP A 196 7.48 -13.19 5.63
N ILE A 197 7.63 -14.45 6.03
CA ILE A 197 8.78 -14.90 6.82
C ILE A 197 9.46 -16.01 6.01
N PRO A 198 10.67 -15.78 5.50
CA PRO A 198 11.45 -16.81 4.83
C PRO A 198 11.71 -18.01 5.77
N THR A 199 11.67 -19.23 5.23
CA THR A 199 12.01 -20.45 5.98
C THR A 199 13.51 -20.64 6.17
N THR A 200 14.32 -19.85 5.47
CA THR A 200 15.79 -19.85 5.58
C THR A 200 16.22 -18.44 6.00
N PRO A 201 17.08 -18.28 7.02
CA PRO A 201 17.64 -16.97 7.35
C PRO A 201 18.45 -16.43 6.16
N GLY A 202 18.25 -15.16 5.83
CA GLY A 202 19.07 -14.42 4.86
C GLY A 202 20.41 -13.98 5.41
#